data_AF-A0AA86T4Z4-F1
#
_entry.id   AF-A0AA86T4Z4-F1
#
_cell.length_a   1.000
_cell.length_b   1.000
_cell.length_c   1.000
_cell.angle_alpha   90.00
_cell.angle_beta   90.00
_cell.angle_gamma   90.00
#
_symmetry.space_group_name_H-M   'P 1'
#
loop_
_entity.id
_entity.type
_entity.pdbx_description
1 polymer ?
#
loop_
_entity_poly.entity_id
_entity_poly.type
_entity_poly.pdbx_seq_one_letter_code
_entity_poly.pdbx_strand_id
1 'polypeptide(L)'
;MPNTNASFSPLTRSDQLKAQLDKLEGLDHRAPVHPNFQAFDAETEDLLVRLYGQGHRYVEAYKYATVAEAEAIVNLPASAQEPMAKDLPKTALQQRRQVLLGILTEVQALEAREATVLTGEDREDPPSV
;
A
#
# COMPACT_ATOMS: atom_id res chain seq x y z
N MET A 1 30.79 6.91 -28.86
CA MET A 1 29.87 7.59 -27.92
C MET A 1 29.00 6.51 -27.29
N PRO A 2 29.01 6.29 -25.97
CA PRO A 2 28.09 5.37 -25.34
C PRO A 2 26.76 6.10 -25.06
N ASN A 3 25.65 5.49 -25.47
CA ASN A 3 24.29 6.00 -25.27
C ASN A 3 23.89 5.93 -23.77
N THR A 4 23.86 7.08 -23.10
CA THR A 4 23.40 7.26 -21.72
C THR A 4 21.86 7.35 -21.64
N ASN A 5 21.13 6.33 -22.11
CA ASN A 5 19.66 6.35 -21.99
C ASN A 5 19.07 5.00 -21.54
N ALA A 6 19.73 4.32 -20.60
CA ALA A 6 19.35 3.00 -20.10
C ALA A 6 18.99 3.00 -18.60
N SER A 7 18.36 4.06 -18.08
CA SER A 7 18.00 4.11 -16.65
C SER A 7 16.60 4.65 -16.35
N PHE A 8 15.70 4.67 -17.33
CA PHE A 8 14.27 4.77 -17.04
C PHE A 8 13.71 3.37 -16.87
N SER A 9 13.81 2.81 -15.67
CA SER A 9 12.88 1.75 -15.27
C SER A 9 11.51 2.40 -15.10
N PRO A 10 10.46 1.93 -15.79
CA PRO A 10 9.11 2.44 -15.57
C PRO A 10 8.75 2.24 -14.10
N LEU A 11 8.18 3.29 -13.47
CA LEU A 11 7.73 3.23 -12.08
C LEU A 11 6.73 2.09 -11.92
N THR A 12 7.10 1.04 -11.18
CA THR A 12 6.26 -0.16 -11.02
C THR A 12 5.09 0.12 -10.08
N ARG A 13 4.11 -0.81 -10.04
CA ARG A 13 2.99 -0.69 -9.09
C ARG A 13 3.51 -0.86 -7.67
N SER A 14 4.48 -1.76 -7.48
CA SER A 14 5.12 -1.96 -6.18
C SER A 14 5.93 -0.73 -5.72
N ASP A 15 6.56 0.01 -6.62
CA ASP A 15 7.29 1.24 -6.25
C ASP A 15 6.36 2.36 -5.79
N GLN A 16 5.18 2.50 -6.39
CA GLN A 16 4.16 3.45 -5.93
C GLN A 16 3.63 3.09 -4.54
N LEU A 17 3.43 1.80 -4.26
CA LEU A 17 3.01 1.32 -2.95
C LEU A 17 4.09 1.51 -1.87
N LYS A 18 5.37 1.29 -2.21
CA LYS A 18 6.50 1.58 -1.31
C LYS A 18 6.57 3.06 -0.95
N ALA A 19 6.44 3.95 -1.94
CA ALA A 19 6.43 5.39 -1.70
C ALA A 19 5.29 5.79 -0.74
N GLN A 20 4.14 5.12 -0.83
CA GLN A 20 3.02 5.37 0.08
C GLN A 20 3.23 4.81 1.48
N LEU A 21 3.92 3.69 1.62
CA LEU A 21 4.40 3.20 2.92
C LEU A 21 5.40 4.18 3.56
N ASP A 22 6.39 4.67 2.80
CA ASP A 22 7.36 5.64 3.30
C ASP A 22 6.68 6.94 3.78
N LYS A 23 5.63 7.36 3.08
CA LYS A 23 4.80 8.50 3.50
C LYS A 23 4.09 8.22 4.82
N LEU A 24 3.56 7.02 5.01
CA LEU A 24 2.93 6.60 6.27
C LEU A 24 3.92 6.61 7.44
N GLU A 25 5.14 6.09 7.24
CA GLU A 25 6.21 6.15 8.24
C GLU A 25 6.59 7.59 8.61
N GLY A 26 6.61 8.48 7.60
CA GLY A 26 6.84 9.91 7.82
C GLY A 26 5.77 10.57 8.70
N LEU A 27 4.53 10.07 8.69
CA LEU A 27 3.44 10.53 9.56
C LEU A 27 3.61 10.01 11.00
N ASP A 28 4.12 8.79 11.18
CA ASP A 28 4.42 8.19 12.50
C ASP A 28 5.40 9.08 13.30
N HIS A 29 6.46 9.55 12.62
CA HIS A 29 7.52 10.32 13.26
C HIS A 29 7.19 11.81 13.50
N ARG A 30 6.17 12.35 12.83
CA ARG A 30 5.87 13.80 12.83
C ARG A 30 4.59 14.17 13.59
N ALA A 31 3.77 13.19 13.96
CA ALA A 31 2.42 13.50 14.40
C ALA A 31 2.30 13.90 15.89
N PRO A 32 1.41 14.86 16.21
CA PRO A 32 0.94 15.08 17.57
C PRO A 32 0.15 13.86 18.08
N VAL A 33 -0.33 13.91 19.33
CA VAL A 33 -1.06 12.83 20.03
C VAL A 33 -2.25 12.25 19.20
N HIS A 34 -2.71 12.93 18.14
CA HIS A 34 -3.71 12.44 17.18
C HIS A 34 -3.35 12.83 15.72
N PRO A 35 -2.59 12.02 14.97
CA PRO A 35 -2.45 12.16 13.51
C PRO A 35 -3.81 12.12 12.81
N ASN A 36 -4.09 13.10 11.95
CA ASN A 36 -5.19 13.02 11.00
C ASN A 36 -4.72 12.29 9.75
N PHE A 37 -5.21 11.06 9.53
CA PHE A 37 -4.88 10.25 8.36
C PHE A 37 -5.78 10.50 7.15
N GLN A 38 -6.82 11.34 7.25
CA GLN A 38 -7.82 11.49 6.19
C GLN A 38 -7.22 11.82 4.81
N ALA A 39 -6.25 12.74 4.77
CA ALA A 39 -5.57 13.10 3.52
C ALA A 39 -4.72 11.95 2.96
N PHE A 40 -4.05 11.20 3.85
CA PHE A 40 -3.28 10.02 3.48
C PHE A 40 -4.20 8.90 2.96
N ASP A 41 -5.34 8.69 3.62
CA ASP A 41 -6.31 7.66 3.28
C ASP A 41 -6.96 7.92 1.93
N ALA A 42 -7.37 9.17 1.66
CA ALA A 42 -7.93 9.57 0.38
C ALA A 42 -6.92 9.35 -0.76
N GLU A 43 -5.67 9.78 -0.58
CA GLU A 43 -4.63 9.61 -1.60
C GLU A 43 -4.28 8.14 -1.85
N THR A 44 -4.29 7.33 -0.79
CA THR A 44 -4.02 5.89 -0.89
C THR A 44 -5.16 5.16 -1.59
N GLU A 45 -6.41 5.53 -1.31
CA GLU A 45 -7.57 5.04 -2.05
C GLU A 45 -7.48 5.41 -3.54
N ASP A 46 -7.22 6.68 -3.86
CA ASP A 46 -7.07 7.15 -5.24
C ASP A 46 -5.94 6.42 -5.98
N LEU A 47 -4.82 6.15 -5.30
CA LEU A 47 -3.73 5.32 -5.83
C LEU A 47 -4.22 3.91 -6.16
N LEU A 48 -4.89 3.24 -5.23
CA LEU A 48 -5.38 1.88 -5.43
C LEU A 48 -6.44 1.80 -6.54
N VAL A 49 -7.34 2.78 -6.61
CA VAL A 49 -8.36 2.91 -7.67
C VAL A 49 -7.69 3.12 -9.02
N ARG A 50 -6.68 3.99 -9.11
CA ARG A 50 -5.94 4.23 -10.35
C ARG A 50 -5.15 3.02 -10.82
N LEU A 51 -4.59 2.21 -9.91
CA LEU A 51 -3.80 1.03 -10.25
C LEU A 51 -4.65 -0.19 -10.60
N TYR A 52 -5.78 -0.40 -9.93
CA TYR A 52 -6.53 -1.66 -9.99
C TYR A 52 -8.04 -1.50 -10.30
N GLY A 53 -8.55 -0.28 -10.29
CA GLY A 53 -9.98 0.03 -10.45
C GLY A 53 -10.76 0.04 -9.14
N GLN A 54 -11.92 0.71 -9.15
CA GLN A 54 -12.72 1.01 -7.95
C GLN A 54 -13.27 -0.23 -7.23
N GLY A 55 -13.57 -1.31 -7.96
CA GLY A 55 -14.12 -2.55 -7.41
C GLY A 55 -13.07 -3.61 -7.06
N HIS A 56 -11.78 -3.26 -7.05
CA HIS A 56 -10.74 -4.23 -6.75
C HIS A 56 -10.65 -4.49 -5.24
N ARG A 57 -10.41 -5.75 -4.86
CA ARG A 57 -10.27 -6.19 -3.46
C ARG A 57 -9.28 -5.38 -2.63
N TYR A 58 -8.24 -4.80 -3.25
CA TYR A 58 -7.27 -3.95 -2.55
C TYR A 58 -7.88 -2.62 -2.10
N VAL A 59 -8.76 -2.02 -2.90
CA VAL A 59 -9.51 -0.82 -2.53
C VAL A 59 -10.45 -1.13 -1.36
N GLU A 60 -11.16 -2.25 -1.44
CA GLU A 60 -12.09 -2.69 -0.40
C GLU A 60 -11.36 -3.01 0.92
N ALA A 61 -10.27 -3.79 0.87
CA ALA A 61 -9.48 -4.14 2.04
C ALA A 61 -8.95 -2.90 2.78
N TYR A 62 -8.52 -1.89 2.02
CA TYR A 62 -8.07 -0.62 2.60
C TYR A 62 -9.22 0.15 3.27
N LYS A 63 -10.37 0.26 2.62
CA LYS A 63 -11.57 0.90 3.19
C LYS A 63 -12.07 0.24 4.46
N TYR A 64 -12.10 -1.09 4.50
CA TYR A 64 -12.52 -1.82 5.71
C TYR A 64 -11.61 -1.53 6.90
N ALA A 65 -10.30 -1.39 6.66
CA ALA A 65 -9.35 -1.07 7.73
C ALA A 65 -9.51 0.36 8.26
N THR A 66 -9.94 1.32 7.44
CA THR A 66 -10.13 2.72 7.87
C THR A 66 -11.50 2.97 8.51
N VAL A 67 -12.56 2.27 8.08
CA VAL A 67 -13.92 2.41 8.65
C VAL A 67 -14.00 1.86 10.08
N ALA A 68 -13.35 0.73 10.35
CA ALA A 68 -13.34 0.11 11.68
C ALA A 68 -12.75 1.03 12.77
N GLU A 69 -11.82 1.92 12.40
CA GLU A 69 -11.24 2.91 13.30
C GLU A 69 -12.25 4.02 13.66
N ALA A 70 -12.98 4.53 12.68
CA ALA A 70 -13.97 5.58 12.90
C ALA A 70 -15.10 5.11 13.83
N GLU A 71 -15.55 3.86 13.69
CA GLU A 71 -16.54 3.25 14.57
C GLU A 71 -16.01 3.01 15.99
N ALA A 72 -14.74 2.65 16.15
CA ALA A 72 -14.12 2.45 17.45
C ALA A 72 -14.05 3.75 18.26
N ILE A 73 -13.72 4.87 17.62
CA ILE A 73 -13.62 6.18 18.28
C ILE A 73 -15.00 6.68 18.73
N VAL A 74 -16.04 6.50 17.91
CA VAL A 74 -17.41 6.99 18.20
C VAL A 74 -18.07 6.20 19.34
N ASN A 75 -17.70 4.93 19.53
CA ASN A 75 -18.31 4.05 20.54
C ASN A 75 -17.55 4.01 21.89
N LEU A 76 -16.51 4.83 22.08
CA LEU A 76 -15.73 4.80 23.33
C LEU A 76 -16.52 5.43 24.50
N PRO A 77 -16.75 4.71 25.61
CA PRO A 77 -17.37 5.30 26.80
C PRO A 77 -16.44 6.35 27.44
N ALA A 78 -17.01 7.42 28.02
CA ALA A 78 -16.28 8.56 28.57
C ALA A 78 -15.21 8.17 29.62
N SER A 79 -15.40 7.07 30.34
CA SER A 79 -14.47 6.53 31.35
C SER A 79 -13.25 5.81 30.76
N ALA A 80 -13.27 5.43 29.47
CA ALA A 80 -12.15 4.77 28.78
C ALA A 80 -11.33 5.74 27.90
N GLN A 81 -11.74 7.01 27.82
CA GLN A 81 -11.14 8.00 26.92
C GLN A 81 -9.66 8.27 27.23
N GLU A 82 -9.22 8.35 28.48
CA GLU A 82 -7.83 8.75 28.75
C GLU A 82 -6.74 7.71 28.40
N PRO A 83 -6.88 6.41 28.72
CA PRO A 83 -5.88 5.41 28.35
C PRO A 83 -6.05 4.93 26.90
N MET A 84 -7.27 4.66 26.42
CA MET A 84 -7.45 4.09 25.06
C MET A 84 -7.30 5.14 23.95
N ALA A 85 -7.59 6.42 24.18
CA ALA A 85 -7.38 7.45 23.15
C ALA A 85 -5.90 7.66 22.79
N LYS A 86 -4.96 7.25 23.64
CA LYS A 86 -3.51 7.32 23.36
C LYS A 86 -3.02 6.21 22.45
N ASP A 87 -3.64 5.04 22.50
CA ASP A 87 -3.24 3.87 21.71
C ASP A 87 -4.01 3.75 20.39
N LEU A 88 -5.20 4.37 20.30
CA LEU A 88 -6.03 4.44 19.09
C LEU A 88 -5.24 4.92 17.84
N PRO A 89 -4.47 6.02 17.88
CA PRO A 89 -3.74 6.48 16.70
C PRO A 89 -2.59 5.55 16.28
N LYS A 90 -1.95 4.88 17.25
CA LYS A 90 -0.88 3.90 16.96
C LYS A 90 -1.45 2.64 16.33
N THR A 91 -2.57 2.16 16.85
CA THR A 91 -3.26 0.97 16.30
C THR A 91 -3.81 1.25 14.90
N ALA A 92 -4.39 2.42 14.70
CA ALA A 92 -4.82 2.94 13.39
C ALA A 92 -3.69 3.00 12.35
N LEU A 93 -2.53 3.52 12.74
CA LEU A 93 -1.35 3.56 11.86
C LEU A 93 -0.87 2.15 11.53
N GLN A 94 -0.79 1.27 12.52
CA GLN A 94 -0.37 -0.12 12.33
C GLN A 94 -1.32 -0.88 11.41
N GLN A 95 -2.63 -0.67 11.51
CA GLN A 95 -3.61 -1.29 10.62
C GLN A 95 -3.38 -0.89 9.15
N ARG A 96 -3.19 0.40 8.87
CA ARG A 96 -2.85 0.89 7.52
C ARG A 96 -1.57 0.28 6.99
N ARG A 97 -0.53 0.24 7.83
CA ARG A 97 0.78 -0.36 7.50
C ARG A 97 0.62 -1.83 7.13
N GLN A 98 -0.12 -2.60 7.93
CA GLN A 98 -0.34 -4.03 7.70
C GLN A 98 -1.06 -4.29 6.37
N VAL A 99 -2.12 -3.53 6.08
CA VAL A 99 -2.87 -3.70 4.82
C VAL A 99 -1.99 -3.35 3.62
N LEU A 100 -1.27 -2.23 3.66
CA LEU A 100 -0.42 -1.81 2.54
C LEU A 100 0.75 -2.77 2.30
N LEU A 101 1.36 -3.33 3.37
CA LEU A 101 2.38 -4.36 3.24
C LEU A 101 1.83 -5.66 2.63
N GLY A 102 0.61 -6.06 3.02
CA GLY A 102 -0.07 -7.21 2.42
C GLY A 102 -0.27 -7.03 0.92
N ILE A 103 -0.84 -5.88 0.52
CA ILE A 103 -1.04 -5.52 -0.89
C ILE A 103 0.30 -5.49 -1.63
N LEU A 104 1.33 -4.84 -1.08
CA LEU A 104 2.66 -4.76 -1.69
C LEU A 104 3.26 -6.16 -1.95
N THR A 105 3.15 -7.07 -0.97
CA THR A 105 3.67 -8.43 -1.08
C THR A 105 3.02 -9.19 -2.25
N GLU A 106 1.70 -9.10 -2.37
CA GLU A 106 0.97 -9.75 -3.47
C GLU A 106 1.30 -9.13 -4.82
N VAL A 107 1.46 -7.80 -4.89
CA VAL A 107 1.82 -7.08 -6.11
C VAL A 107 3.23 -7.43 -6.59
N GLN A 108 4.20 -7.52 -5.67
CA GLN A 108 5.55 -7.94 -6.01
C GLN A 108 5.59 -9.38 -6.53
N ALA A 109 4.78 -10.28 -5.94
CA ALA A 109 4.67 -11.65 -6.42
C ALA A 109 4.06 -11.71 -7.84
N LEU A 110 3.07 -10.85 -8.14
CA LEU A 110 2.49 -10.73 -9.47
C LEU A 110 3.51 -10.19 -10.48
N GLU A 111 4.17 -9.07 -10.17
CA GLU A 111 5.17 -8.45 -11.04
C GLU A 111 6.36 -9.39 -11.33
N ALA A 112 6.80 -10.18 -10.34
CA ALA A 112 7.83 -11.19 -10.53
C ALA A 112 7.39 -12.29 -11.52
N ARG A 113 6.13 -12.74 -11.43
CA ARG A 113 5.56 -13.71 -12.37
C ARG A 113 5.43 -13.13 -13.77
N GLU A 114 4.92 -11.90 -13.89
CA GLU A 114 4.82 -11.18 -15.16
C GLU A 114 6.21 -11.06 -15.84
N ALA A 115 7.24 -10.69 -15.07
CA ALA A 115 8.61 -10.63 -15.56
C ALA A 115 9.15 -11.99 -16.01
N THR A 116 8.85 -13.08 -15.29
CA THR A 116 9.26 -14.44 -15.70
C THR A 116 8.60 -14.90 -16.99
N VAL A 117 7.32 -14.57 -17.21
CA VAL A 117 6.60 -14.90 -18.45
C VAL A 117 7.18 -14.10 -19.62
N LEU A 118 7.40 -12.81 -19.43
CA LEU A 118 7.98 -11.92 -20.44
C LEU A 118 9.42 -12.28 -20.85
N THR A 119 10.15 -13.01 -20.01
CA THR A 119 11.55 -13.42 -20.25
C THR A 119 11.69 -14.88 -20.70
N GLY A 120 10.58 -15.64 -20.79
CA GLY A 120 10.59 -17.10 -20.72
C GLY A 120 9.99 -17.89 -21.88
N GLU A 121 9.61 -17.28 -23.01
CA GLU A 121 9.14 -17.99 -24.22
C GLU A 121 10.13 -17.98 -25.39
N ASP A 122 11.41 -17.68 -25.16
CA ASP A 122 12.48 -17.68 -26.18
C ASP A 122 13.42 -18.89 -26.03
N ARG A 123 12.88 -20.04 -25.61
CA ARG A 123 13.55 -21.34 -25.76
C ARG A 123 13.01 -21.98 -27.03
N GLU A 124 13.51 -21.50 -28.18
CA GLU A 124 13.49 -22.28 -29.42
C GLU A 124 14.18 -23.61 -29.12
N ASP A 125 13.41 -24.70 -29.01
CA ASP A 125 13.97 -26.03 -29.16
C ASP A 125 14.58 -26.10 -30.57
N PRO A 126 15.90 -26.28 -30.72
CA PRO A 126 16.47 -26.41 -32.05
C PRO A 126 15.86 -27.65 -32.72
N PRO A 127 15.42 -27.54 -33.99
CA PRO A 127 14.88 -28.69 -34.69
C PRO A 127 15.94 -29.79 -34.73
N SER A 128 15.61 -30.93 -34.13
CA SER A 128 16.42 -32.13 -34.26
C SER A 128 16.34 -32.58 -35.73
N VAL A 129 17.47 -32.48 -36.45
CA VAL A 129 17.69 -33.11 -37.76
C VAL A 129 18.79 -34.14 -37.60
#